data_AF-A0A5B2XBK5-F1
#
_entry.id   AF-A0A5B2XBK5-F1
#
_cell.length_a   1.000
_cell.length_b   1.000
_cell.length_c   1.000
_cell.angle_alpha   90.00
_cell.angle_beta   90.00
_cell.angle_gamma   90.00
#
_symmetry.space_group_name_H-M   'P 1'
#
loop_
_entity.id
_entity.type
_entity.pdbx_description
1 polymer ?
#
loop_
_entity_poly.entity_id
_entity_poly.type
_entity_poly.pdbx_seq_one_letter_code
_entity_poly.pdbx_strand_id
1 'polypeptide(L)'
;MTAPEESEQQRLARNLGELLQELRVAQAGVQILFGFLLSVAFTERYAHADEFVRVTHLVTVLFSAAAAMLLTAPASWHRLLFRHGRRAEIIRVANVFALSGLVALACAMTGTVLLLGEVVLGGWAAILLGVLAGLGFLTLWFALPLRERLRTLTT
;
A
#
# COMPACT_ATOMS: atom_id res chain seq x y z
N MET A 1 -19.64 13.12 36.26
CA MET A 1 -18.97 11.82 36.07
C MET A 1 -17.82 12.04 35.10
N THR A 2 -16.61 12.27 35.61
CA THR A 2 -15.39 12.36 34.80
C THR A 2 -15.07 10.96 34.27
N ALA A 3 -14.98 10.80 32.95
CA ALA A 3 -14.53 9.55 32.37
C ALA A 3 -13.15 9.18 32.96
N PRO A 4 -12.89 7.90 33.27
CA PRO A 4 -11.58 7.51 33.81
C PRO A 4 -10.49 7.94 32.83
N GLU A 5 -9.38 8.49 33.35
CA GLU A 5 -8.22 8.87 32.55
C GLU A 5 -7.75 7.65 31.75
N GLU A 6 -7.97 7.69 30.44
CA GLU A 6 -7.59 6.61 29.55
C GLU A 6 -6.06 6.47 29.56
N SER A 7 -5.56 5.28 29.93
CA SER A 7 -4.13 5.00 29.93
C SER A 7 -3.52 5.18 28.53
N GLU A 8 -2.25 5.62 28.44
CA GLU A 8 -1.56 5.81 27.14
C GLU A 8 -1.62 4.55 26.26
N GLN A 9 -1.53 3.36 26.86
CA GLN A 9 -1.62 2.09 26.15
C GLN A 9 -3.00 1.86 25.51
N GLN A 10 -4.05 2.34 26.16
CA GLN A 10 -5.43 2.21 25.69
C GLN A 10 -5.71 3.19 24.54
N ARG A 11 -5.16 4.42 24.64
CA ARG A 11 -5.16 5.40 23.52
C ARG A 11 -4.46 4.85 22.28
N LEU A 12 -3.24 4.33 22.44
CA LEU A 12 -2.46 3.79 21.32
C LEU A 12 -3.14 2.57 20.66
N ALA A 13 -3.79 1.72 21.47
CA ALA A 13 -4.55 0.59 20.95
C ALA A 13 -5.80 1.03 20.17
N ARG A 14 -6.50 2.07 20.62
CA ARG A 14 -7.63 2.66 19.88
C ARG A 14 -7.16 3.26 18.55
N ASN A 15 -6.12 4.08 18.57
CA ASN A 15 -5.55 4.67 17.35
C ASN A 15 -5.07 3.59 16.38
N LEU A 16 -4.46 2.50 16.85
CA LEU A 16 -4.12 1.37 16.00
C LEU A 16 -5.37 0.72 15.41
N GLY A 17 -6.44 0.56 16.19
CA GLY A 17 -7.72 0.03 15.68
C GLY A 17 -8.30 0.87 14.55
N GLU A 18 -8.26 2.19 14.69
CA GLU A 18 -8.68 3.16 13.66
C GLU A 18 -7.80 3.04 12.41
N LEU A 19 -6.48 3.04 12.56
CA LEU A 19 -5.54 2.84 11.45
C LEU A 19 -5.76 1.51 10.72
N LEU A 20 -5.99 0.42 11.45
CA LEU A 20 -6.28 -0.88 10.84
C LEU A 20 -7.60 -0.87 10.06
N GLN A 21 -8.60 -0.10 10.51
CA GLN A 21 -9.85 0.05 9.78
C GLN A 21 -9.65 0.84 8.48
N GLU A 22 -8.86 1.91 8.51
CA GLU A 22 -8.49 2.66 7.31
C GLU A 22 -7.69 1.80 6.33
N LEU A 23 -6.72 1.03 6.83
CA LEU A 23 -5.91 0.12 6.01
C LEU A 23 -6.73 -1.00 5.38
N ARG A 24 -7.87 -1.41 5.95
CA ARG A 24 -8.76 -2.39 5.30
C ARG A 24 -9.31 -1.89 3.97
N VAL A 25 -9.53 -0.59 3.83
CA VAL A 25 -9.98 0.01 2.56
C VAL A 25 -8.88 -0.17 1.51
N ALA A 26 -7.63 0.16 1.85
CA ALA A 26 -6.49 -0.05 0.97
C ALA A 26 -6.29 -1.54 0.66
N GLN A 27 -6.41 -2.41 1.66
CA GLN A 27 -6.27 -3.87 1.51
C GLN A 27 -7.29 -4.44 0.50
N ALA A 28 -8.56 -4.03 0.56
CA ALA A 28 -9.57 -4.45 -0.40
C ALA A 28 -9.20 -4.03 -1.83
N GLY A 29 -8.72 -2.80 -2.01
CA GLY A 29 -8.22 -2.30 -3.30
C GLY A 29 -7.06 -3.14 -3.85
N VAL A 30 -6.10 -3.53 -3.00
CA VAL A 30 -4.96 -4.36 -3.40
C VAL A 30 -5.39 -5.75 -3.88
N GLN A 31 -6.38 -6.37 -3.22
CA GLN A 31 -6.87 -7.69 -3.63
C GLN A 31 -7.51 -7.65 -5.02
N ILE A 32 -8.32 -6.61 -5.27
CA ILE A 32 -8.95 -6.40 -6.58
C ILE A 32 -7.88 -6.17 -7.65
N LEU A 33 -6.90 -5.28 -7.37
CA LEU A 33 -5.79 -5.01 -8.28
C LEU A 33 -5.00 -6.28 -8.61
N PHE A 34 -4.64 -7.06 -7.59
CA PHE A 34 -3.92 -8.32 -7.74
C PHE A 34 -4.68 -9.32 -8.60
N GLY A 35 -5.99 -9.49 -8.35
CA GLY A 35 -6.84 -10.38 -9.14
C GLY A 35 -6.93 -9.97 -10.61
N PHE A 36 -7.07 -8.66 -10.89
CA PHE A 36 -7.09 -8.17 -12.27
C PHE A 36 -5.75 -8.34 -12.97
N LEU A 37 -4.63 -8.01 -12.29
CA LEU A 37 -3.30 -8.22 -12.84
C LEU A 37 -3.07 -9.71 -13.15
N LEU A 38 -3.48 -10.61 -12.25
CA LEU A 38 -3.38 -12.05 -12.48
C LEU A 38 -4.22 -12.49 -13.69
N SER A 39 -5.44 -11.95 -13.82
CA SER A 39 -6.34 -12.27 -14.94
C SER A 39 -5.73 -11.87 -16.29
N VAL A 40 -5.01 -10.74 -16.36
CA VAL A 40 -4.33 -10.29 -17.59
C VAL A 40 -3.34 -11.35 -18.12
N ALA A 41 -2.63 -12.04 -17.23
CA ALA A 41 -1.62 -13.04 -17.62
C ALA A 41 -2.20 -14.24 -18.40
N PHE A 42 -3.50 -14.50 -18.25
CA PHE A 42 -4.20 -15.60 -18.90
C PHE A 42 -4.94 -15.19 -20.19
N THR A 43 -4.79 -13.95 -20.63
CA THR A 43 -5.42 -13.46 -21.88
C THR A 43 -4.59 -13.82 -23.11
N GLU A 44 -5.23 -14.08 -24.25
CA GLU A 44 -4.51 -14.33 -25.52
C GLU A 44 -3.64 -13.13 -25.95
N ARG A 45 -4.09 -11.92 -25.61
CA ARG A 45 -3.34 -10.67 -25.84
C ARG A 45 -1.98 -10.71 -25.14
N TYR A 46 -1.94 -11.23 -23.91
CA TYR A 46 -0.71 -11.34 -23.13
C TYR A 46 0.30 -12.33 -23.74
N ALA A 47 -0.18 -13.39 -24.40
CA ALA A 47 0.68 -14.34 -25.11
C ALA A 47 1.48 -13.67 -26.26
N HIS A 48 0.96 -12.57 -26.81
CA HIS A 48 1.60 -11.79 -27.87
C HIS A 48 2.24 -10.49 -27.34
N ALA A 49 2.27 -10.29 -26.01
CA ALA A 49 2.87 -9.10 -25.42
C ALA A 49 4.39 -9.13 -25.54
N ASP A 50 4.96 -7.96 -25.81
CA ASP A 50 6.40 -7.75 -25.87
C ASP A 50 7.06 -7.91 -24.49
N GLU A 51 8.38 -8.09 -24.47
CA GLU A 51 9.18 -8.35 -23.27
C GLU A 51 9.01 -7.25 -22.22
N PHE A 52 8.99 -5.98 -22.64
CA PHE A 52 8.78 -4.85 -21.73
C PHE A 52 7.46 -4.95 -20.95
N VAL A 53 6.37 -5.31 -21.62
CA VAL A 53 5.05 -5.48 -21.01
C VAL A 53 5.07 -6.66 -20.03
N ARG A 54 5.70 -7.78 -20.40
CA ARG A 54 5.80 -8.98 -19.53
C ARG A 54 6.61 -8.71 -18.26
N VAL A 55 7.78 -8.08 -18.38
CA VAL A 55 8.64 -7.76 -17.24
C VAL A 55 7.96 -6.75 -16.33
N THR A 56 7.41 -5.68 -16.91
CA THR A 56 6.71 -4.64 -16.13
C THR A 56 5.47 -5.22 -15.44
N HIS A 57 4.72 -6.09 -16.11
CA HIS A 57 3.56 -6.80 -15.53
C HIS A 57 3.98 -7.67 -14.35
N LEU A 58 5.00 -8.52 -14.52
CA LEU A 58 5.48 -9.39 -13.45
C LEU A 58 5.95 -8.59 -12.23
N VAL A 59 6.74 -7.54 -12.44
CA VAL A 59 7.19 -6.64 -11.35
C VAL A 59 6.00 -5.99 -10.65
N THR A 60 5.01 -5.55 -11.42
CA THR A 60 3.77 -4.93 -10.90
C THR A 60 2.96 -5.93 -10.05
N VAL A 61 2.83 -7.17 -10.51
CA VAL A 61 2.17 -8.26 -9.76
C VAL A 61 2.90 -8.54 -8.44
N LEU A 62 4.24 -8.60 -8.46
CA LEU A 62 5.05 -8.83 -7.26
C LEU A 62 4.89 -7.69 -6.24
N PHE A 63 4.85 -6.43 -6.68
CA PHE A 63 4.55 -5.30 -5.80
C PHE A 63 3.13 -5.37 -5.23
N SER A 64 2.14 -5.77 -6.04
CA SER A 64 0.76 -5.94 -5.57
C SER A 64 0.65 -7.06 -4.53
N ALA A 65 1.37 -8.18 -4.74
CA ALA A 65 1.45 -9.27 -3.78
C ALA A 65 2.15 -8.83 -2.49
N ALA A 66 3.27 -8.10 -2.59
CA ALA A 66 3.98 -7.54 -1.44
C ALA A 66 3.09 -6.58 -0.63
N ALA A 67 2.35 -5.70 -1.30
CA ALA A 67 1.38 -4.83 -0.65
C ALA A 67 0.31 -5.63 0.10
N ALA A 68 -0.25 -6.69 -0.51
CA ALA A 68 -1.24 -7.55 0.13
C ALA A 68 -0.69 -8.24 1.39
N MET A 69 0.53 -8.78 1.31
CA MET A 69 1.21 -9.42 2.43
C MET A 69 1.45 -8.42 3.57
N LEU A 70 2.02 -7.26 3.26
CA LEU A 70 2.40 -6.25 4.24
C LEU A 70 1.19 -5.59 4.92
N LEU A 71 0.13 -5.27 4.16
CA LEU A 71 -1.09 -4.67 4.73
C LEU A 71 -1.88 -5.66 5.60
N THR A 72 -1.79 -6.96 5.31
CA THR A 72 -2.45 -8.00 6.12
C THR A 72 -1.62 -8.39 7.35
N ALA A 73 -0.30 -8.19 7.33
CA ALA A 73 0.62 -8.61 8.38
C ALA A 73 0.26 -8.11 9.80
N PRO A 74 -0.14 -6.84 10.03
CA PRO A 74 -0.54 -6.36 11.35
C PRO A 74 -1.67 -7.16 11.99
N ALA A 75 -2.68 -7.57 11.20
CA ALA A 75 -3.80 -8.35 11.70
C ALA A 75 -3.37 -9.76 12.12
N SER A 76 -2.49 -10.39 11.34
CA SER A 76 -1.91 -11.70 11.67
C SER A 76 -1.03 -11.62 12.92
N TRP A 77 -0.17 -10.61 13.00
CA TRP A 77 0.72 -10.40 14.14
C TRP A 77 -0.07 -10.14 15.43
N HIS A 78 -1.11 -9.31 15.35
CA HIS A 78 -2.01 -9.06 16.46
C HIS A 78 -2.66 -10.37 16.94
N ARG A 79 -3.20 -11.19 16.04
CA ARG A 79 -3.83 -12.49 16.40
C ARG A 79 -2.84 -13.47 17.04
N LEU A 80 -1.59 -13.51 16.58
CA LEU A 80 -0.56 -14.44 17.06
C LEU A 80 0.10 -14.00 18.38
N LEU A 81 0.35 -12.70 18.58
CA LEU A 81 1.11 -12.19 19.72
C LEU A 81 0.26 -11.57 20.85
N PHE A 82 -1.07 -11.49 20.70
CA PHE A 82 -1.96 -10.85 21.68
C PHE A 82 -1.79 -11.34 23.12
N ARG A 83 -1.34 -12.59 23.32
CA ARG A 83 -1.19 -13.22 24.64
C ARG A 83 0.09 -12.85 25.40
N HIS A 84 1.04 -12.12 24.79
CA HIS A 84 2.38 -11.92 25.37
C HIS A 84 2.61 -10.55 26.06
N GLY A 85 1.58 -9.72 26.27
CA GLY A 85 1.68 -8.48 27.06
C GLY A 85 2.54 -7.33 26.47
N ARG A 86 3.24 -7.54 25.34
CA ARG A 86 4.13 -6.55 24.67
C ARG A 86 3.39 -5.66 23.66
N ARG A 87 2.33 -4.96 24.10
CA ARG A 87 1.43 -4.19 23.21
C ARG A 87 2.11 -3.05 22.44
N ALA A 88 3.04 -2.32 23.06
CA ALA A 88 3.67 -1.15 22.42
C ALA A 88 4.56 -1.51 21.21
N GLU A 89 5.23 -2.66 21.27
CA GLU A 89 6.12 -3.11 20.19
C GLU A 89 5.33 -3.62 18.98
N ILE A 90 4.20 -4.32 19.24
CA ILE A 90 3.27 -4.75 18.19
C ILE A 90 2.79 -3.54 17.37
N ILE A 91 2.49 -2.42 18.03
CA ILE A 91 2.02 -1.19 17.37
C ILE A 91 3.11 -0.59 16.47
N ARG A 92 4.36 -0.55 16.94
CA ARG A 92 5.49 -0.01 16.15
C ARG A 92 5.72 -0.85 14.89
N VAL A 93 5.73 -2.18 15.03
CA VAL A 93 5.92 -3.11 13.90
C VAL A 93 4.74 -3.03 12.92
N ALA A 94 3.51 -2.96 13.44
CA ALA A 94 2.31 -2.80 12.61
C ALA A 94 2.36 -1.54 11.74
N ASN A 95 2.82 -0.41 12.29
CA ASN A 95 2.98 0.82 11.54
C ASN A 95 4.03 0.70 10.41
N VAL A 96 5.15 0.01 10.66
CA VAL A 96 6.19 -0.23 9.64
C VAL A 96 5.64 -1.10 8.50
N PHE A 97 4.87 -2.14 8.81
CA PHE A 97 4.22 -2.97 7.80
C PHE A 97 3.18 -2.19 7.00
N ALA A 98 2.36 -1.36 7.65
CA ALA A 98 1.39 -0.50 6.98
C ALA A 98 2.05 0.47 5.99
N LEU A 99 3.09 1.19 6.43
CA LEU A 99 3.84 2.11 5.58
C LEU A 99 4.53 1.40 4.42
N SER A 100 5.22 0.29 4.69
CA SER A 100 5.88 -0.51 3.64
C SER A 100 4.85 -1.06 2.63
N GLY A 101 3.69 -1.48 3.11
CA GLY A 101 2.58 -1.95 2.28
C GLY A 101 2.00 -0.87 1.38
N LEU A 102 1.85 0.36 1.90
CA LEU A 102 1.43 1.52 1.11
C LEU A 102 2.46 1.90 0.03
N VAL A 103 3.76 1.82 0.33
CA VAL A 103 4.82 2.04 -0.67
C VAL A 103 4.72 0.99 -1.79
N ALA A 104 4.62 -0.29 -1.43
CA ALA A 104 4.47 -1.37 -2.40
C ALA A 104 3.19 -1.20 -3.25
N LEU A 105 2.09 -0.76 -2.65
CA LEU A 105 0.84 -0.47 -3.35
C LEU A 105 1.01 0.68 -4.34
N ALA A 106 1.66 1.78 -3.95
CA ALA A 106 1.95 2.90 -4.84
C ALA A 106 2.77 2.45 -6.07
N CYS A 107 3.78 1.60 -5.86
CA CYS A 107 4.56 1.01 -6.95
C CYS A 107 3.69 0.14 -7.87
N ALA A 108 2.83 -0.71 -7.31
CA ALA A 108 1.92 -1.57 -8.07
C ALA A 108 0.91 -0.75 -8.90
N MET A 109 0.29 0.28 -8.32
CA MET A 109 -0.65 1.15 -9.03
C MET A 109 0.06 1.94 -10.13
N THR A 110 1.26 2.45 -9.87
CA THR A 110 2.08 3.15 -10.87
C THR A 110 2.44 2.24 -12.04
N GLY A 111 2.91 1.02 -11.76
CA GLY A 111 3.21 0.01 -12.77
C GLY A 111 1.97 -0.38 -13.60
N THR A 112 0.81 -0.45 -12.95
CA THR A 112 -0.47 -0.73 -13.63
C THR A 112 -0.87 0.39 -14.59
N VAL A 113 -0.72 1.66 -14.19
CA VAL A 113 -0.99 2.82 -15.07
C VAL A 113 0.00 2.87 -16.23
N LEU A 114 1.28 2.59 -15.98
CA LEU A 114 2.30 2.50 -17.02
C LEU A 114 1.96 1.40 -18.04
N LEU A 115 1.59 0.19 -17.58
CA LEU A 115 1.17 -0.92 -18.44
C LEU A 115 -0.06 -0.56 -19.28
N LEU A 116 -1.06 0.07 -18.65
CA LEU A 116 -2.24 0.52 -19.36
C LEU A 116 -1.88 1.55 -20.45
N GLY A 117 -1.03 2.52 -20.11
CA GLY A 117 -0.52 3.51 -21.06
C GLY A 117 0.24 2.87 -22.21
N GLU A 118 1.07 1.86 -21.93
CA GLU A 118 1.86 1.17 -22.95
C GLU A 118 0.95 0.37 -23.90
N VAL A 119 -0.06 -0.30 -23.37
CA VAL A 119 -0.99 -1.09 -24.18
C VAL A 119 -1.92 -0.21 -25.03
N VAL A 120 -2.32 0.98 -24.53
CA VAL A 120 -3.30 1.85 -25.20
C VAL A 120 -2.65 2.87 -26.13
N LEU A 121 -1.59 3.52 -25.68
CA LEU A 121 -0.94 4.65 -26.39
C LEU A 121 0.45 4.27 -26.91
N GLY A 122 1.18 3.43 -26.17
CA GLY A 122 2.55 3.04 -26.46
C GLY A 122 3.57 4.17 -26.28
N GLY A 123 4.84 3.79 -26.13
CA GLY A 123 5.98 4.70 -26.23
C GLY A 123 6.01 5.79 -25.15
N TRP A 124 6.32 7.03 -25.54
CA TRP A 124 6.57 8.12 -24.58
C TRP A 124 5.34 8.50 -23.75
N ALA A 125 4.13 8.36 -24.31
CA ALA A 125 2.89 8.70 -23.63
C ALA A 125 2.64 7.79 -22.43
N ALA A 126 2.99 6.50 -22.54
CA ALA A 126 2.92 5.54 -21.45
C ALA A 126 3.83 5.95 -20.28
N ILE A 127 5.07 6.32 -20.59
CA ILE A 127 6.05 6.79 -19.61
C ILE A 127 5.54 8.04 -18.90
N LEU A 128 4.99 9.01 -19.64
CA LEU A 128 4.43 10.22 -19.04
C LEU A 128 3.29 9.89 -18.06
N LEU A 129 2.36 9.00 -18.43
CA LEU A 129 1.28 8.58 -17.54
C LEU A 129 1.82 7.87 -16.28
N GLY A 130 2.79 6.97 -16.44
CA GLY A 130 3.45 6.31 -15.32
C GLY A 130 4.14 7.29 -14.38
N VAL A 131 4.87 8.27 -14.92
CA VAL A 131 5.55 9.32 -14.12
C VAL A 131 4.53 10.19 -13.39
N LEU A 132 3.47 10.64 -14.06
CA LEU A 132 2.43 11.46 -13.43
C LEU A 132 1.71 10.70 -12.32
N ALA A 133 1.38 9.42 -12.55
CA ALA A 133 0.79 8.56 -11.51
C ALA A 133 1.74 8.38 -10.33
N GLY A 134 3.01 8.04 -10.59
CA GLY A 134 4.03 7.87 -9.56
C GLY A 134 4.24 9.13 -8.72
N LEU A 135 4.34 10.30 -9.36
CA LEU A 135 4.41 11.60 -8.68
C LEU A 135 3.13 11.87 -7.87
N GLY A 136 1.96 11.56 -8.41
CA GLY A 136 0.69 11.67 -7.69
C GLY A 136 0.68 10.85 -6.40
N PHE A 137 1.06 9.57 -6.47
CA PHE A 137 1.15 8.73 -5.28
C PHE A 137 2.22 9.21 -4.29
N LEU A 138 3.42 9.54 -4.78
CA LEU A 138 4.50 10.04 -3.92
C LEU A 138 4.11 11.33 -3.19
N THR A 139 3.45 12.25 -3.91
CA THR A 139 3.05 13.54 -3.33
C THR A 139 1.91 13.38 -2.35
N LEU A 140 0.82 12.72 -2.75
CA LEU A 140 -0.39 12.59 -1.93
C LEU A 140 -0.16 11.71 -0.71
N TRP A 141 0.60 10.62 -0.83
CA TRP A 141 0.72 9.63 0.25
C TRP A 141 1.94 9.86 1.15
N PHE A 142 3.00 10.51 0.66
CA PHE A 142 4.25 10.67 1.42
C PHE A 142 4.68 12.11 1.58
N ALA A 143 4.74 12.91 0.50
CA ALA A 143 5.26 14.28 0.59
C ALA A 143 4.35 15.20 1.41
N LEU A 144 3.03 15.15 1.18
CA LEU A 144 2.07 15.97 1.94
C LEU A 144 2.04 15.61 3.43
N PRO A 145 1.90 14.32 3.83
CA PRO A 145 1.93 13.95 5.24
C PRO A 145 3.27 14.27 5.91
N LEU A 146 4.40 14.06 5.21
CA LEU A 146 5.73 14.35 5.76
C LEU A 146 5.93 15.86 5.95
N ARG A 147 5.44 16.69 5.04
CA ARG A 147 5.48 18.15 5.18
C ARG A 147 4.72 18.62 6.40
N GLU A 148 3.54 18.05 6.65
CA GLU A 148 2.73 18.44 7.82
C GLU A 148 3.35 17.94 9.14
N ARG A 149 3.95 16.75 9.12
CA ARG A 149 4.77 16.24 10.23
C ARG A 149 5.98 17.13 10.53
N LEU A 150 6.62 17.69 9.51
CA LEU A 150 7.77 18.59 9.70
C LEU A 150 7.33 19.96 10.23
N ARG A 151 6.18 20.48 9.79
CA ARG A 151 5.62 21.76 10.27
C ARG A 151 5.27 21.72 11.76
N THR A 152 4.64 20.65 12.21
CA THR A 152 4.25 20.44 13.62
C THR A 152 5.44 20.29 14.57
N LEU A 153 6.63 19.95 14.07
CA LEU A 153 7.86 19.92 14.86
C LEU A 153 8.55 21.28 14.98
N THR A 154 8.17 22.25 14.14
CA THR A 154 8.77 23.60 14.09
C THR A 154 7.92 24.68 14.77
N THR A 155 6.71 24.35 15.23
CA THR A 155 5.80 25.21 16.00
C THR A 155 5.74 24.76 17.45
#